data_AF-A0AAE3AG74-F1
#
_entry.id   AF-A0AAE3AG74-F1
#
_cell.length_a   1.000
_cell.length_b   1.000
_cell.length_c   1.000
_cell.angle_alpha   90.00
_cell.angle_beta   90.00
_cell.angle_gamma   90.00
#
_symmetry.space_group_name_H-M   'P 1'
#
loop_
_entity.id
_entity.type
_entity.pdbx_description
1 polymer ?
#
loop_
_entity_poly.entity_id
_entity_poly.type
_entity_poly.pdbx_seq_one_letter_code
_entity_poly.pdbx_strand_id
1 'polypeptide(L)'
;MIFLKTTAAILIVLCAATAGSSVSARLKMREKELNIFLEALFALKNAAAYTAGDLYALLSLCRENAFLRRVWVLSENMDCTAAFKAAAHAFFTYRGDEALCAAFIDGFGKTDLDGQMAYFALHEGRVRSALLAAEQSLAQKGRLCVALGLFVGVSAALILL
;
A
#
# COMPACT_ATOMS: atom_id res chain seq x y z
N MET A 1 -41.70 24.85 -1.99
CA MET A 1 -40.67 24.85 -3.05
C MET A 1 -39.24 25.04 -2.51
N ILE A 2 -39.03 25.88 -1.48
CA ILE A 2 -37.70 26.14 -0.86
C ILE A 2 -37.13 24.92 -0.14
N PHE A 3 -37.94 24.17 0.62
CA PHE A 3 -37.51 22.97 1.38
C PHE A 3 -36.97 21.81 0.52
N LEU A 4 -37.48 21.62 -0.70
CA LEU A 4 -37.01 20.58 -1.62
C LEU A 4 -35.63 20.94 -2.21
N LYS A 5 -35.36 22.23 -2.34
CA LYS A 5 -34.14 22.78 -2.94
C LYS A 5 -32.98 22.73 -1.95
N THR A 6 -33.23 23.01 -0.68
CA THR A 6 -32.23 22.91 0.40
C THR A 6 -31.88 21.45 0.74
N THR A 7 -32.86 20.54 0.76
CA THR A 7 -32.61 19.11 0.98
C THR A 7 -31.79 18.47 -0.13
N ALA A 8 -32.06 18.80 -1.40
CA ALA A 8 -31.24 18.34 -2.52
C ALA A 8 -29.78 18.83 -2.44
N ALA A 9 -29.57 20.09 -2.05
CA ALA A 9 -28.23 20.65 -1.88
C ALA A 9 -27.44 19.94 -0.76
N ILE A 10 -28.08 19.66 0.38
CA ILE A 10 -27.47 18.93 1.50
C ILE A 10 -27.07 17.50 1.08
N LEU A 11 -27.93 16.82 0.30
CA LEU A 11 -27.68 15.47 -0.17
C LEU A 11 -26.45 15.41 -1.10
N ILE A 12 -26.31 16.38 -2.01
CA ILE A 12 -25.18 16.45 -2.94
C ILE A 12 -23.87 16.68 -2.18
N VAL A 13 -23.86 17.57 -1.18
CA VAL A 13 -22.69 17.81 -0.33
C VAL A 13 -22.30 16.56 0.46
N LEU A 14 -23.27 15.81 1.00
CA LEU A 14 -23.02 14.55 1.71
C LEU A 14 -22.47 13.45 0.78
N CYS A 15 -22.99 13.31 -0.44
CA CYS A 15 -22.47 12.36 -1.42
C CYS A 15 -21.04 12.71 -1.86
N ALA A 16 -20.73 13.98 -2.05
CA ALA A 16 -19.37 14.43 -2.39
C ALA A 16 -18.38 14.19 -1.22
N ALA A 17 -18.80 14.44 0.02
CA ALA A 17 -17.97 14.21 1.21
C ALA A 17 -17.66 12.72 1.46
N THR A 18 -18.64 11.84 1.25
CA THR A 18 -18.46 10.38 1.42
C THR A 18 -17.62 9.75 0.30
N ALA A 19 -17.76 10.24 -0.94
CA ALA A 19 -16.86 9.85 -2.02
C ALA A 19 -15.41 10.27 -1.75
N GLY A 20 -15.19 11.49 -1.24
CA GLY A 20 -13.85 12.00 -0.91
C GLY A 20 -13.17 11.27 0.26
N SER A 21 -13.91 10.90 1.31
CA SER A 21 -13.37 10.17 2.46
C SER A 21 -12.94 8.75 2.09
N SER A 22 -13.70 8.07 1.23
CA SER A 22 -13.39 6.70 0.78
C SER A 22 -12.10 6.62 -0.05
N VAL A 23 -11.84 7.61 -0.90
CA VAL A 23 -10.62 7.70 -1.71
C VAL A 23 -9.41 8.00 -0.82
N SER A 24 -9.55 8.93 0.13
CA SER A 24 -8.48 9.26 1.08
C SER A 24 -8.13 8.07 1.99
N ALA A 25 -9.11 7.30 2.44
CA ALA A 25 -8.88 6.12 3.27
C ALA A 25 -8.14 5.00 2.50
N ARG A 26 -8.55 4.74 1.24
CA ARG A 26 -7.89 3.75 0.37
C ARG A 26 -6.43 4.10 0.10
N LEU A 27 -6.15 5.37 -0.14
CA LEU A 27 -4.79 5.85 -0.39
C LEU A 27 -3.91 5.76 0.87
N LYS A 28 -4.45 6.09 2.05
CA LYS A 28 -3.73 5.95 3.34
C LYS A 28 -3.47 4.49 3.70
N MET A 29 -4.39 3.59 3.37
CA MET A 29 -4.18 2.15 3.50
C MET A 29 -3.03 1.66 2.60
N ARG A 30 -3.01 2.08 1.33
CA ARG A 30 -1.92 1.75 0.40
C ARG A 30 -0.55 2.20 0.91
N GLU A 31 -0.46 3.43 1.43
CA GLU A 31 0.77 3.95 2.05
C GLU A 31 1.24 3.08 3.22
N LYS A 32 0.32 2.71 4.11
CA LYS A 32 0.60 1.83 5.25
C LYS A 32 1.06 0.43 4.81
N GLU A 33 0.40 -0.16 3.80
CA GLU A 33 0.79 -1.45 3.23
C GLU A 33 2.21 -1.42 2.66
N LEU A 34 2.53 -0.39 1.86
CA LEU A 34 3.87 -0.21 1.28
C LEU A 34 4.94 0.01 2.35
N ASN A 35 4.65 0.78 3.40
CA ASN A 35 5.58 0.98 4.52
C ASN A 35 5.88 -0.32 5.27
N ILE A 36 4.84 -1.12 5.59
CA ILE A 36 5.03 -2.42 6.25
C ILE A 36 5.87 -3.36 5.35
N PHE A 37 5.65 -3.33 4.04
CA PHE A 37 6.44 -4.14 3.12
C PHE A 37 7.88 -3.63 2.98
N LEU A 38 8.11 -2.33 3.01
CA LEU A 38 9.45 -1.76 3.01
C LEU A 38 10.23 -2.17 4.28
N GLU A 39 9.58 -2.13 5.44
CA GLU A 39 10.14 -2.68 6.69
C GLU A 39 10.45 -4.18 6.57
N ALA A 40 9.61 -4.94 5.86
CA ALA A 40 9.83 -6.36 5.61
C ALA A 40 11.10 -6.58 4.77
N LEU A 41 11.31 -5.78 3.73
CA LEU A 41 12.53 -5.84 2.90
C LEU A 41 13.78 -5.53 3.73
N PHE A 42 13.73 -4.51 4.60
CA PHE A 42 14.85 -4.20 5.51
C PHE A 42 15.14 -5.34 6.49
N ALA A 43 14.11 -5.93 7.10
CA ALA A 43 14.28 -7.05 8.01
C ALA A 43 14.92 -8.24 7.29
N LEU A 44 14.42 -8.60 6.10
CA LEU A 44 14.97 -9.70 5.30
C LEU A 44 16.40 -9.42 4.82
N LYS A 45 16.70 -8.20 4.37
CA LYS A 45 18.06 -7.80 3.95
C LYS A 45 19.04 -7.91 5.10
N ASN A 46 18.67 -7.38 6.27
CA ASN A 46 19.50 -7.47 7.47
C ASN A 46 19.71 -8.94 7.87
N ALA A 47 18.65 -9.75 7.90
CA ALA A 47 18.77 -11.17 8.22
C ALA A 47 19.67 -11.90 7.21
N ALA A 48 19.54 -11.62 5.90
CA ALA A 48 20.33 -12.24 4.85
C ALA A 48 21.80 -11.82 4.88
N ALA A 49 22.11 -10.62 5.36
CA ALA A 49 23.49 -10.15 5.52
C ALA A 49 24.25 -10.89 6.63
N TYR A 50 23.55 -11.35 7.67
CA TYR A 50 24.17 -11.99 8.85
C TYR A 50 23.91 -13.49 8.96
N THR A 51 22.99 -14.04 8.16
CA THR A 51 22.60 -15.44 8.21
C THR A 51 22.79 -16.08 6.85
N ALA A 52 23.70 -17.05 6.76
CA ALA A 52 23.78 -17.97 5.62
C ALA A 52 22.67 -19.02 5.75
N GLY A 53 21.44 -18.62 5.43
CA GLY A 53 20.26 -19.46 5.57
C GLY A 53 19.33 -19.35 4.35
N ASP A 54 18.50 -20.36 4.16
CA ASP A 54 17.43 -20.32 3.16
C ASP A 54 16.33 -19.32 3.54
N LEU A 55 15.39 -19.10 2.62
CA LEU A 55 14.27 -18.18 2.83
C LEU A 55 13.46 -18.51 4.10
N TYR A 56 13.32 -19.78 4.44
CA TYR A 56 12.60 -20.22 5.64
C TYR A 56 13.33 -19.78 6.92
N ALA A 57 14.65 -20.00 6.99
CA ALA A 57 15.46 -19.52 8.10
C ALA A 57 15.36 -17.99 8.27
N LEU A 58 15.39 -17.24 7.18
CA LEU A 58 15.24 -15.77 7.21
C LEU A 58 13.85 -15.33 7.70
N LEU A 59 12.79 -16.00 7.24
CA LEU A 59 11.42 -15.72 7.70
C LEU A 59 11.25 -16.00 9.19
N SER A 60 11.95 -17.01 9.73
CA SER A 60 11.90 -17.33 11.16
C SER A 60 12.44 -16.20 12.05
N LEU A 61 13.39 -15.43 11.55
CA LEU A 61 14.03 -14.31 12.25
C LEU A 61 13.22 -13.01 12.15
N CYS A 62 12.38 -12.86 11.13
CA CYS A 62 11.72 -11.59 10.80
C CYS A 62 10.22 -11.53 11.18
N ARG A 63 9.78 -12.31 12.17
CA ARG A 63 8.35 -12.45 12.57
C ARG A 63 7.72 -11.21 13.20
N GLU A 64 8.52 -10.24 13.57
CA GLU A 64 8.05 -8.97 14.13
C GLU A 64 7.27 -8.16 13.08
N ASN A 65 7.67 -8.26 11.80
CA ASN A 65 6.98 -7.61 10.71
C ASN A 65 5.62 -8.27 10.41
N ALA A 66 4.56 -7.47 10.32
CA ALA A 66 3.19 -7.96 10.16
C ALA A 66 2.99 -8.74 8.85
N PHE A 67 3.65 -8.34 7.76
CA PHE A 67 3.58 -9.03 6.48
C PHE A 67 4.33 -10.37 6.55
N LEU A 68 5.58 -10.38 7.03
CA LEU A 68 6.40 -11.59 7.11
C LEU A 68 5.85 -12.63 8.08
N ARG A 69 5.20 -12.20 9.16
CA ARG A 69 4.44 -13.09 10.04
C ARG A 69 3.35 -13.85 9.30
N ARG A 70 2.65 -13.18 8.37
CA ARG A 70 1.61 -13.81 7.55
C ARG A 70 2.21 -14.80 6.56
N VAL A 71 3.34 -14.46 5.95
CA VAL A 71 4.12 -15.38 5.09
C VAL A 71 4.53 -16.61 5.89
N TRP A 72 5.05 -16.44 7.10
CA TRP A 72 5.47 -17.54 7.97
C TRP A 72 4.34 -18.55 8.21
N VAL A 73 3.17 -18.08 8.64
CA VAL A 73 2.01 -18.94 8.91
C VAL A 73 1.58 -19.71 7.66
N LEU A 74 1.62 -19.07 6.49
CA LEU A 74 1.29 -19.74 5.24
C LEU A 74 2.35 -20.77 4.85
N SER A 75 3.63 -20.48 5.10
CA SER A 75 4.76 -21.37 4.77
C SER A 75 4.76 -22.68 5.55
N GLU A 76 3.98 -22.79 6.63
CA GLU A 76 3.79 -24.06 7.35
C GLU A 76 3.03 -25.10 6.52
N ASN A 77 2.24 -24.66 5.53
CA ASN A 77 1.37 -25.54 4.73
C ASN A 77 1.68 -25.50 3.22
N MET A 78 2.61 -24.66 2.77
CA MET A 78 3.00 -24.54 1.37
C MET A 78 4.44 -24.04 1.22
N ASP A 79 4.98 -24.15 0.01
CA ASP A 79 6.31 -23.62 -0.33
C ASP A 79 6.46 -22.13 0.06
N CYS A 80 7.64 -21.73 0.53
CA CYS A 80 7.88 -20.36 1.01
C CYS A 80 7.62 -19.29 -0.06
N THR A 81 7.95 -19.58 -1.33
CA THR A 81 7.70 -18.67 -2.44
C THR A 81 6.20 -18.55 -2.71
N ALA A 82 5.48 -19.68 -2.69
CA ALA A 82 4.03 -19.70 -2.82
C ALA A 82 3.34 -18.97 -1.66
N ALA A 83 3.80 -19.19 -0.43
CA ALA A 83 3.32 -18.51 0.78
C ALA A 83 3.51 -16.99 0.69
N PHE A 84 4.65 -16.54 0.16
CA PHE A 84 4.93 -15.12 -0.04
C PHE A 84 3.96 -14.48 -1.03
N LYS A 85 3.71 -15.15 -2.16
CA LYS A 85 2.74 -14.69 -3.18
C LYS A 85 1.31 -14.69 -2.64
N ALA A 86 0.90 -15.74 -1.91
CA ALA A 86 -0.41 -15.81 -1.29
C ALA A 86 -0.60 -14.71 -0.21
N ALA A 87 0.43 -14.46 0.60
CA ALA A 87 0.43 -13.37 1.56
C ALA A 87 0.31 -12.01 0.86
N ALA A 88 1.06 -11.79 -0.24
CA ALA A 88 1.00 -10.57 -1.03
C ALA A 88 -0.42 -10.33 -1.57
N HIS A 89 -1.03 -11.37 -2.14
CA HIS A 89 -2.38 -11.31 -2.69
C HIS A 89 -3.44 -10.89 -1.66
N ALA A 90 -3.29 -11.36 -0.42
CA ALA A 90 -4.20 -11.08 0.69
C ALA A 90 -3.84 -9.83 1.49
N PHE A 91 -2.63 -9.29 1.33
CA PHE A 91 -2.14 -8.14 2.08
C PHE A 91 -2.33 -6.83 1.31
N PHE A 92 -2.01 -6.82 0.02
CA PHE A 92 -2.09 -5.61 -0.79
C PHE A 92 -3.48 -5.41 -1.37
N THR A 93 -4.03 -4.22 -1.14
CA THR A 93 -5.27 -3.79 -1.78
C THR A 93 -5.04 -3.33 -3.22
N TYR A 94 -3.84 -2.84 -3.53
CA TYR A 94 -3.46 -2.40 -4.87
C TYR A 94 -2.64 -3.48 -5.61
N ARG A 95 -3.16 -3.98 -6.73
CA ARG A 95 -2.56 -5.09 -7.49
C ARG A 95 -1.19 -4.77 -8.09
N GLY A 96 -0.88 -3.50 -8.34
CA GLY A 96 0.47 -3.11 -8.75
C GLY A 96 1.51 -3.33 -7.63
N ASP A 97 1.13 -3.12 -6.37
CA ASP A 97 2.03 -3.31 -5.23
C ASP A 97 2.17 -4.81 -4.90
N GLU A 98 1.11 -5.59 -5.07
CA GLU A 98 1.19 -7.06 -5.07
C GLU A 98 2.18 -7.57 -6.12
N ALA A 99 2.10 -7.07 -7.36
CA ALA A 99 3.01 -7.48 -8.43
C ALA A 99 4.47 -7.14 -8.13
N LEU A 100 4.74 -5.99 -7.48
CA LEU A 100 6.08 -5.65 -7.00
C LEU A 100 6.61 -6.65 -5.98
N CYS A 101 5.74 -7.10 -5.07
CA CYS A 101 6.05 -8.10 -4.05
C CYS A 101 6.28 -9.50 -4.66
N ALA A 102 5.43 -9.91 -5.60
CA ALA A 102 5.58 -11.16 -6.33
C ALA A 102 6.87 -11.18 -7.17
N ALA A 103 7.20 -10.07 -7.84
CA ALA A 103 8.43 -9.93 -8.59
C ALA A 103 9.67 -10.03 -7.68
N PHE A 104 9.62 -9.45 -6.47
CA PHE A 104 10.71 -9.57 -5.50
C PHE A 104 11.01 -11.03 -5.18
N ILE A 105 10.00 -11.81 -4.79
CA ILE A 105 10.24 -13.20 -4.37
C ILE A 105 10.66 -14.10 -5.54
N ASP A 106 10.18 -13.81 -6.75
CA ASP A 106 10.59 -14.56 -7.95
C ASP A 106 12.08 -14.40 -8.31
N GLY A 107 12.72 -13.31 -7.90
CA GLY A 107 14.15 -13.10 -8.09
C GLY A 107 15.01 -13.39 -6.86
N PHE A 108 14.40 -13.72 -5.72
CA PHE A 108 15.13 -13.97 -4.47
C PHE A 108 16.01 -15.23 -4.56
N GLY A 109 17.27 -15.12 -4.13
CA GLY A 109 18.19 -16.26 -4.05
C GLY A 109 18.80 -16.71 -5.38
N LYS A 110 18.66 -15.91 -6.45
CA LYS A 110 19.19 -16.23 -7.79
C LYS A 110 20.63 -15.77 -8.03
N THR A 111 21.15 -14.93 -7.16
CA THR A 111 22.49 -14.32 -7.27
C THR A 111 23.35 -14.70 -6.07
N ASP A 112 24.65 -14.40 -6.15
CA ASP A 112 25.53 -14.41 -4.99
C ASP A 112 25.13 -13.34 -3.95
N LEU A 113 25.81 -13.32 -2.80
CA LEU A 113 25.48 -12.44 -1.68
C LEU A 113 25.49 -10.95 -2.10
N ASP A 114 26.53 -10.52 -2.81
CA ASP A 114 26.66 -9.12 -3.27
C ASP A 114 25.55 -8.77 -4.27
N GLY A 115 25.27 -9.65 -5.23
CA GLY A 115 24.15 -9.51 -6.15
C GLY A 115 22.81 -9.48 -5.43
N GLN A 116 22.65 -10.27 -4.36
CA GLN A 116 21.42 -10.34 -3.58
C GLN A 116 21.22 -9.05 -2.77
N MET A 117 22.29 -8.47 -2.21
CA MET A 117 22.24 -7.17 -1.54
C MET A 117 21.89 -6.04 -2.52
N ALA A 118 22.45 -6.07 -3.73
CA ALA A 118 22.07 -5.13 -4.80
C ALA A 118 20.60 -5.32 -5.23
N TYR A 119 20.14 -6.57 -5.31
CA TYR A 119 18.74 -6.90 -5.62
C TYR A 119 17.77 -6.36 -4.56
N PHE A 120 18.10 -6.51 -3.27
CA PHE A 120 17.34 -5.88 -2.19
C PHE A 120 17.30 -4.35 -2.33
N ALA A 121 18.44 -3.70 -2.55
CA ALA A 121 18.50 -2.24 -2.70
C ALA A 121 17.66 -1.74 -3.89
N LEU A 122 17.67 -2.47 -5.01
CA LEU A 122 16.84 -2.18 -6.18
C LEU A 122 15.34 -2.26 -5.84
N HIS A 123 14.92 -3.33 -5.16
CA HIS A 123 13.52 -3.50 -4.78
C HIS A 123 13.07 -2.51 -3.70
N GLU A 124 13.92 -2.19 -2.71
CA GLU A 124 13.68 -1.09 -1.77
C GLU A 124 13.46 0.24 -2.51
N GLY A 125 14.27 0.55 -3.52
CA GLY A 125 14.11 1.74 -4.36
C GLY A 125 12.79 1.77 -5.11
N ARG A 126 12.35 0.63 -5.67
CA ARG A 126 11.05 0.50 -6.35
C ARG A 126 9.87 0.69 -5.39
N VAL A 127 9.92 0.08 -4.21
CA VAL A 127 8.88 0.22 -3.17
C VAL A 127 8.83 1.66 -2.66
N ARG A 128 9.97 2.31 -2.42
CA ARG A 128 10.04 3.74 -2.06
C ARG A 128 9.46 4.63 -3.15
N SER A 129 9.75 4.36 -4.42
CA SER A 129 9.17 5.11 -5.53
C SER A 129 7.65 4.93 -5.60
N ALA A 130 7.15 3.71 -5.35
CA ALA A 130 5.71 3.43 -5.29
C ALA A 130 5.04 4.15 -4.10
N LEU A 131 5.72 4.20 -2.95
CA LEU A 131 5.28 4.92 -1.75
C LEU A 131 5.20 6.44 -2.02
N LEU A 132 6.23 7.04 -2.59
CA LEU A 132 6.23 8.46 -2.98
C LEU A 132 5.10 8.77 -3.96
N ALA A 133 4.84 7.89 -4.93
CA ALA A 133 3.72 8.06 -5.85
C ALA A 133 2.35 7.96 -5.15
N ALA A 134 2.22 7.11 -4.13
CA ALA A 134 1.02 7.01 -3.30
C ALA A 134 0.80 8.28 -2.46
N GLU A 135 1.85 8.81 -1.84
CA GLU A 135 1.84 10.05 -1.06
C GLU A 135 1.52 11.28 -1.94
N GLN A 136 2.11 11.38 -3.13
CA GLN A 136 1.78 12.44 -4.09
C GLN A 136 0.32 12.35 -4.55
N SER A 137 -0.18 11.13 -4.76
CA SER A 137 -1.58 10.89 -5.10
C SER A 137 -2.53 11.30 -3.98
N LEU A 138 -2.16 11.09 -2.70
CA LEU A 138 -2.87 11.64 -1.54
C LEU A 138 -2.91 13.16 -1.56
N ALA A 139 -1.74 13.78 -1.70
CA ALA A 139 -1.61 15.24 -1.67
C ALA A 139 -2.38 15.91 -2.83
N GLN A 140 -2.43 15.29 -4.01
CA GLN A 140 -3.14 15.83 -5.17
C GLN A 140 -4.64 15.57 -5.12
N LYS A 141 -5.07 14.33 -4.79
CA LYS A 141 -6.49 13.97 -4.72
C LYS A 141 -7.20 14.58 -3.51
N GLY A 142 -6.49 14.75 -2.38
CA GLY A 142 -6.99 15.48 -1.23
C GLY A 142 -7.29 16.94 -1.55
N ARG A 143 -6.38 17.62 -2.26
CA ARG A 143 -6.59 19.00 -2.73
C ARG A 143 -7.76 19.11 -3.72
N LEU A 144 -7.91 18.16 -4.64
CA LEU A 144 -9.03 18.14 -5.59
C LEU A 144 -10.38 17.92 -4.89
N CYS A 145 -10.47 17.01 -3.92
CA CYS A 145 -11.71 16.80 -3.15
C CYS A 145 -12.11 18.06 -2.37
N VAL A 146 -11.15 18.74 -1.74
CA VAL A 146 -11.40 20.00 -1.02
C VAL A 146 -11.84 21.11 -2.00
N ALA A 147 -11.18 21.25 -3.14
CA ALA A 147 -11.52 22.24 -4.14
C ALA A 147 -12.92 22.00 -4.75
N LEU A 148 -13.26 20.76 -5.09
CA LEU A 148 -14.58 20.39 -5.61
C LEU A 148 -15.69 20.61 -4.57
N GLY A 149 -15.44 20.28 -3.30
CA GLY A 149 -16.38 20.57 -2.21
C GLY A 149 -16.65 22.06 -2.03
N LEU A 150 -15.60 22.89 -2.12
CA LEU A 150 -15.72 24.35 -2.08
C LEU A 150 -16.50 24.91 -3.28
N PHE A 151 -16.21 24.46 -4.50
CA PHE A 151 -16.92 24.92 -5.70
C PHE A 151 -18.41 24.57 -5.68
N VAL A 152 -18.76 23.35 -5.29
CA VAL A 152 -20.16 22.92 -5.18
C VAL A 152 -20.87 23.70 -4.06
N GLY A 153 -20.22 23.91 -2.92
CA GLY A 153 -20.76 24.71 -1.81
C GLY A 153 -21.02 26.17 -2.20
N VAL A 154 -20.06 26.82 -2.86
CA VAL A 154 -20.21 28.22 -3.33
C VAL A 154 -21.28 28.33 -4.42
N SER A 155 -21.34 27.39 -5.36
CA SER A 155 -22.36 27.37 -6.40
C SER A 155 -23.77 27.17 -5.83
N ALA A 156 -23.93 26.29 -4.84
CA ALA A 156 -25.21 26.07 -4.17
C ALA A 156 -25.65 27.30 -3.35
N ALA A 157 -24.71 27.98 -2.69
CA ALA A 157 -24.99 29.23 -1.97
C ALA A 157 -25.46 30.35 -2.91
N LEU A 158 -24.84 30.48 -4.09
CA LEU A 158 -25.24 31.43 -5.13
C LEU A 158 -26.61 31.13 -5.76
N ILE A 159 -27.01 29.85 -5.87
CA ILE A 159 -28.32 29.44 -6.44
C ILE A 159 -29.47 29.56 -5.41
N LEU A 160 -29.14 29.61 -4.12
CA LEU A 160 -30.08 29.78 -3.00
C LEU A 160 -30.27 31.24 -2.59
N LEU A 161 -29.36 32.13 -2.99
CA LEU A 161 -29.49 33.59 -2.91
C LEU A 161 -30.43 34.11 -4.02
#